data_AF-A0A7V4T899-F1
#
_entry.id   AF-A0A7V4T899-F1
#
_cell.length_a   1.000
_cell.length_b   1.000
_cell.length_c   1.000
_cell.angle_alpha   90.00
_cell.angle_beta   90.00
_cell.angle_gamma   90.00
#
_symmetry.space_group_name_H-M   'P 1'
#
loop_
_entity.id
_entity.type
_entity.pdbx_description
1 polymer ?
#
loop_
_entity_poly.entity_id
_entity_poly.type
_entity_poly.pdbx_seq_one_letter_code
_entity_poly.pdbx_strand_id
1 'polypeptide(L)'
;KMLYYENPKTIDRAGDSYTRAGAGLLRGRGKRINNYNKHEWIFGASAGAAIYRADMIKKIGLFDEDFFLLYEDVDLSFRAQLQGYKCIYVPDAVVYHKASASIGYDSAISVYYSHRNLEWVYIQNMPAGLILKTIFPHIIYDIAAFFFFAARGRNKDFIKAKWDALKGVKKALKKRKQIQKNRTVEIDYIWRLLERELFFTRLTRRLKTT
;
A
#
# COMPACT_ATOMS: atom_id res chain seq x y z
N LYS A 1 12.84 5.06 -10.50
CA LYS A 1 11.59 5.10 -11.32
C LYS A 1 11.32 3.73 -11.96
N MET A 2 10.11 3.18 -11.79
CA MET A 2 9.69 1.92 -12.41
C MET A 2 8.77 2.19 -13.59
N LEU A 3 9.16 1.73 -14.78
CA LEU A 3 8.47 1.96 -16.05
C LEU A 3 7.81 0.68 -16.53
N TYR A 4 6.68 0.78 -17.25
CA TYR A 4 6.11 -0.40 -17.89
C TYR A 4 7.06 -0.92 -18.97
N TYR A 5 7.32 -2.24 -18.96
CA TYR A 5 8.22 -2.87 -19.93
C TYR A 5 7.71 -2.68 -21.37
N GLU A 6 6.42 -2.93 -21.61
CA GLU A 6 5.79 -2.81 -22.95
C GLU A 6 5.62 -1.35 -23.42
N ASN A 7 5.59 -0.40 -22.49
CA ASN A 7 5.49 1.03 -22.82
C ASN A 7 6.38 1.87 -21.88
N PRO A 8 7.68 1.96 -22.16
CA PRO A 8 8.65 2.68 -21.33
C PRO A 8 8.37 4.17 -21.13
N LYS A 9 7.51 4.78 -21.96
CA LYS A 9 7.11 6.18 -21.82
C LYS A 9 6.11 6.40 -20.68
N THR A 10 5.63 5.33 -20.04
CA THR A 10 4.63 5.36 -18.98
C THR A 10 5.19 4.78 -17.68
N ILE A 11 4.98 5.50 -16.59
CA ILE A 11 5.38 5.10 -15.24
C ILE A 11 4.42 4.01 -14.75
N ASP A 12 4.96 2.87 -14.32
CA ASP A 12 4.20 1.91 -13.52
C ASP A 12 4.17 2.39 -12.06
N ARG A 13 5.35 2.65 -11.47
CA ARG A 13 5.46 3.21 -10.11
C ARG A 13 6.64 4.19 -9.96
N ALA A 14 6.39 5.27 -9.22
CA ALA A 14 7.39 6.22 -8.72
C ALA A 14 7.48 6.15 -7.19
N GLY A 15 7.37 4.94 -6.65
CA GLY A 15 7.20 4.64 -5.23
C GLY A 15 5.77 4.25 -4.86
N ASP A 16 5.53 4.11 -3.57
CA ASP A 16 4.22 3.82 -2.99
C ASP A 16 3.82 4.91 -1.99
N SER A 17 2.51 5.14 -1.90
CA SER A 17 1.89 6.03 -0.92
C SER A 17 0.82 5.27 -0.12
N TYR A 18 0.43 5.80 1.03
CA TYR A 18 -0.65 5.22 1.85
C TYR A 18 -1.67 6.29 2.20
N THR A 19 -2.96 6.01 2.01
CA THR A 19 -4.02 7.00 2.24
C THR A 19 -4.45 7.05 3.69
N ARG A 20 -5.08 8.17 4.05
CA ARG A 20 -5.82 8.30 5.30
C ARG A 20 -6.95 7.28 5.41
N ALA A 21 -7.54 6.82 4.30
CA ALA A 21 -8.56 5.77 4.31
C ALA A 21 -7.98 4.33 4.47
N GLY A 22 -6.67 4.18 4.71
CA GLY A 22 -6.06 2.88 4.95
C GLY A 22 -5.69 2.09 3.70
N ALA A 23 -5.61 2.73 2.54
CA ALA A 23 -5.34 2.05 1.27
C ALA A 23 -3.94 2.37 0.72
N GLY A 24 -3.26 1.35 0.19
CA GLY A 24 -2.03 1.53 -0.58
C GLY A 24 -2.31 2.14 -1.95
N LEU A 25 -1.43 3.05 -2.38
CA LEU A 25 -1.46 3.74 -3.66
C LEU A 25 -0.15 3.57 -4.41
N LEU A 26 -0.30 3.45 -5.72
CA LEU A 26 0.81 3.26 -6.65
C LEU A 26 1.18 4.63 -7.20
N ARG A 27 2.16 5.26 -6.55
CA ARG A 27 2.52 6.66 -6.81
C ARG A 27 2.97 6.82 -8.26
N GLY A 28 2.41 7.81 -8.96
CA GLY A 28 2.78 8.12 -10.35
C GLY A 28 2.30 7.13 -11.42
N ARG A 29 1.57 6.07 -11.06
CA ARG A 29 1.06 5.08 -12.03
C ARG A 29 0.28 5.73 -13.16
N GLY A 30 0.59 5.33 -14.40
CA GLY A 30 -0.07 5.79 -15.62
C GLY A 30 0.34 7.19 -16.08
N LYS A 31 1.25 7.88 -15.37
CA LYS A 31 1.77 9.18 -15.80
C LYS A 31 2.91 8.99 -16.81
N ARG A 32 3.14 10.01 -17.65
CA ARG A 32 4.28 10.02 -18.59
C ARG A 32 5.61 10.04 -17.85
N ILE A 33 6.64 9.46 -18.43
CA ILE A 33 8.01 9.37 -17.89
C ILE A 33 8.61 10.72 -17.46
N ASN A 34 8.22 11.82 -18.10
CA ASN A 34 8.68 13.18 -17.75
C ASN A 34 8.08 13.72 -16.45
N ASN A 35 7.17 12.98 -15.80
CA ASN A 35 6.69 13.27 -14.45
C ASN A 35 7.60 12.59 -13.41
N TYR A 36 7.58 13.08 -12.18
CA TYR A 36 8.36 12.51 -11.07
C TYR A 36 9.87 12.45 -11.38
N ASN A 37 10.44 13.59 -11.74
CA ASN A 37 11.87 13.77 -12.07
C ASN A 37 12.68 14.40 -10.92
N LYS A 38 12.10 14.50 -9.73
CA LYS A 38 12.77 15.08 -8.56
C LYS A 38 13.04 13.99 -7.53
N HIS A 39 14.18 14.10 -6.87
CA HIS A 39 14.45 13.38 -5.64
C HIS A 39 13.44 13.83 -4.58
N GLU A 40 12.81 12.87 -3.91
CA GLU A 40 11.72 13.19 -2.98
C GLU A 40 11.61 12.16 -1.86
N TRP A 41 11.35 12.63 -0.65
CA TRP A 41 10.98 11.76 0.45
C TRP A 41 9.54 11.29 0.26
N ILE A 42 9.36 9.97 0.24
CA ILE A 42 8.06 9.34 0.01
C ILE A 42 7.71 8.37 1.14
N PHE A 43 6.46 7.90 1.16
CA PHE A 43 6.00 6.95 2.18
C PHE A 43 6.76 5.62 2.11
N GLY A 44 6.87 5.02 0.92
CA GLY A 44 7.49 3.71 0.76
C GLY A 44 7.91 3.44 -0.67
N ALA A 45 8.64 2.36 -0.87
CA ALA A 45 9.07 1.92 -2.19
C ALA A 45 8.52 0.52 -2.48
N SER A 46 8.23 0.27 -3.76
CA SER A 46 7.87 -1.06 -4.21
C SER A 46 9.06 -1.98 -4.07
N ALA A 47 8.85 -3.15 -3.46
CA ALA A 47 9.94 -4.10 -3.20
C ALA A 47 10.64 -4.59 -4.49
N GLY A 48 9.97 -4.52 -5.66
CA GLY A 48 10.57 -4.84 -6.96
C GLY A 48 11.62 -3.84 -7.44
N ALA A 49 11.78 -2.69 -6.77
CA ALA A 49 12.69 -1.62 -7.16
C ALA A 49 13.25 -0.86 -5.94
N ALA A 50 13.52 -1.56 -4.83
CA ALA A 50 13.95 -0.97 -3.57
C ALA A 50 15.31 -1.51 -3.11
N ILE A 51 16.09 -0.66 -2.44
CA ILE A 51 17.28 -1.04 -1.69
C ILE A 51 17.02 -0.68 -0.22
N TYR A 52 17.19 -1.66 0.66
CA TYR A 52 16.95 -1.50 2.09
C TYR A 52 18.26 -1.49 2.87
N ARG A 53 18.37 -0.63 3.89
CA ARG A 53 19.52 -0.69 4.81
C ARG A 53 19.45 -1.98 5.63
N ALA A 54 20.57 -2.70 5.73
CA ALA A 54 20.60 -3.98 6.45
C ALA A 54 20.28 -3.84 7.95
N ASP A 55 20.74 -2.74 8.58
CA ASP A 55 20.44 -2.43 9.98
C ASP A 55 18.95 -2.13 10.21
N MET A 56 18.27 -1.49 9.25
CA MET A 56 16.83 -1.29 9.28
C MET A 56 16.11 -2.65 9.35
N ILE A 57 16.42 -3.56 8.43
CA ILE A 57 15.80 -4.89 8.37
C ILE A 57 16.08 -5.70 9.65
N LYS A 58 17.32 -5.68 10.15
CA LYS A 58 17.68 -6.32 11.43
C LYS A 58 16.86 -5.75 12.60
N LYS A 59 16.53 -4.45 12.58
CA LYS A 59 15.78 -3.78 13.64
C LYS A 59 14.26 -4.00 13.55
N ILE A 60 13.68 -3.89 12.35
CA ILE A 60 12.21 -3.87 12.17
C ILE A 60 11.63 -5.22 11.72
N GLY A 61 12.47 -6.17 11.32
CA GLY A 61 12.08 -7.46 10.76
C GLY A 61 11.91 -7.43 9.24
N LEU A 62 11.88 -8.63 8.65
CA LEU A 62 11.69 -8.88 7.22
C LEU A 62 10.23 -8.59 6.78
N PHE A 63 9.89 -9.00 5.55
CA PHE A 63 8.51 -9.06 5.10
C PHE A 63 7.69 -10.01 5.98
N ASP A 64 6.44 -9.67 6.19
CA ASP A 64 5.52 -10.49 6.96
C ASP A 64 4.92 -11.57 6.06
N GLU A 65 5.31 -12.82 6.28
CA GLU A 65 4.94 -13.98 5.47
C GLU A 65 3.42 -14.24 5.44
N ASP A 66 2.66 -13.74 6.43
CA ASP A 66 1.20 -13.88 6.45
C ASP A 66 0.52 -13.19 5.26
N PHE A 67 1.14 -12.12 4.74
CA PHE A 67 0.62 -11.40 3.59
C PHE A 67 0.59 -12.28 2.35
N PHE A 68 1.58 -13.17 2.19
CA PHE A 68 1.87 -13.99 1.01
C PHE A 68 2.12 -13.19 -0.27
N LEU A 69 1.22 -12.27 -0.62
CA LEU A 69 1.22 -11.49 -1.84
C LEU A 69 0.44 -10.17 -1.65
N LEU A 70 0.94 -9.07 -2.21
CA LEU A 70 0.40 -7.71 -2.10
C LEU A 70 0.44 -7.15 -0.66
N TYR A 71 0.82 -5.87 -0.53
CA TYR A 71 0.91 -5.11 0.71
C TYR A 71 2.05 -5.50 1.66
N GLU A 72 2.85 -6.53 1.38
CA GLU A 72 4.03 -6.87 2.17
C GLU A 72 5.08 -5.73 2.16
N ASP A 73 5.24 -5.06 1.02
CA ASP A 73 6.11 -3.91 0.83
C ASP A 73 5.56 -2.64 1.47
N VAL A 74 4.23 -2.46 1.42
CA VAL A 74 3.52 -1.38 2.11
C VAL A 74 3.64 -1.53 3.63
N ASP A 75 3.46 -2.74 4.17
CA ASP A 75 3.63 -3.05 5.59
C ASP A 75 5.06 -2.73 6.06
N LEU A 76 6.06 -3.24 5.34
CA LEU A 76 7.47 -2.99 5.66
C LEU A 76 7.80 -1.50 5.64
N SER A 77 7.30 -0.78 4.63
CA SER A 77 7.46 0.68 4.52
C SER A 77 6.81 1.40 5.70
N PHE A 78 5.61 0.99 6.12
CA PHE A 78 4.93 1.60 7.26
C PHE A 78 5.71 1.35 8.56
N ARG A 79 6.16 0.11 8.82
CA ARG A 79 7.00 -0.21 9.97
C ARG A 79 8.30 0.59 9.99
N ALA A 80 8.93 0.77 8.83
CA ALA A 80 10.13 1.60 8.69
C ALA A 80 9.84 3.07 9.08
N GLN A 81 8.74 3.64 8.57
CA GLN A 81 8.33 5.01 8.88
C GLN A 81 8.00 5.20 10.36
N LEU A 82 7.35 4.23 11.00
CA LEU A 82 7.08 4.25 12.45
C LEU A 82 8.35 4.26 13.31
N GLN A 83 9.46 3.77 12.77
CA GLN A 83 10.78 3.71 13.40
C GLN A 83 11.71 4.86 12.96
N GLY A 84 11.19 5.84 12.22
CA GLY A 84 11.93 7.02 11.78
C GLY A 84 12.83 6.80 10.58
N TYR A 85 12.81 5.62 9.96
CA TYR A 85 13.48 5.40 8.68
C TYR A 85 12.71 6.11 7.56
N LYS A 86 13.45 6.77 6.67
CA LYS A 86 12.89 7.52 5.56
C LYS A 86 13.19 6.82 4.25
N CYS A 87 12.25 6.91 3.31
CA CYS A 87 12.39 6.39 1.95
C CYS A 87 12.61 7.55 0.97
N ILE A 88 13.73 7.55 0.25
CA ILE A 88 13.99 8.52 -0.82
C ILE A 88 13.71 7.88 -2.18
N TYR A 89 12.91 8.57 -2.98
CA TYR A 89 12.72 8.25 -4.39
C TYR A 89 13.86 8.83 -5.21
N VAL A 90 14.51 7.98 -6.00
CA VAL A 90 15.58 8.34 -6.94
C VAL A 90 15.03 8.23 -8.37
N PRO A 91 14.79 9.35 -9.07
CA PRO A 91 14.20 9.34 -10.42
C PRO A 91 15.12 8.70 -11.46
N ASP A 92 16.44 8.80 -11.25
CA ASP A 92 17.47 8.36 -12.20
C ASP A 92 17.71 6.84 -12.16
N ALA A 93 17.34 6.18 -11.06
CA ALA A 93 17.42 4.72 -10.92
C ALA A 93 16.23 4.07 -11.66
N VAL A 94 16.40 3.68 -12.92
CA VAL A 94 15.32 3.17 -13.78
C VAL A 94 15.27 1.64 -13.79
N VAL A 95 14.07 1.08 -13.62
CA VAL A 95 13.79 -0.36 -13.84
C VAL A 95 12.57 -0.55 -14.74
N TYR A 96 12.58 -1.60 -15.55
CA TYR A 96 11.47 -1.96 -16.44
C TYR A 96 10.68 -3.13 -15.85
N HIS A 97 9.36 -2.95 -15.72
CA HIS A 97 8.49 -3.89 -15.02
C HIS A 97 7.39 -4.44 -15.92
N LYS A 98 7.32 -5.76 -16.00
CA LYS A 98 6.21 -6.52 -16.59
C LYS A 98 5.08 -6.66 -15.57
N ALA A 99 4.40 -5.54 -15.32
CA ALA A 99 3.39 -5.45 -14.28
C ALA A 99 2.21 -6.42 -14.48
N SER A 100 1.75 -7.03 -13.38
CA SER A 100 0.60 -7.96 -13.34
C SER A 100 0.73 -9.20 -14.23
N ALA A 101 1.93 -9.56 -14.68
CA ALA A 101 2.16 -10.73 -15.53
C ALA A 101 1.75 -12.06 -14.87
N SER A 102 1.92 -12.18 -13.55
CA SER A 102 1.68 -13.46 -12.84
C SER A 102 0.23 -13.67 -12.41
N ILE A 103 -0.45 -12.62 -11.95
CA ILE A 103 -1.79 -12.76 -11.33
C ILE A 103 -2.89 -11.99 -12.05
N GLY A 104 -2.56 -11.13 -13.03
CA GLY A 104 -3.53 -10.29 -13.73
C GLY A 104 -4.09 -9.13 -12.90
N TYR A 105 -4.65 -8.12 -13.58
CA TYR A 105 -5.32 -6.98 -12.95
C TYR A 105 -6.72 -7.36 -12.48
N ASP A 106 -7.08 -6.96 -11.26
CA ASP A 106 -8.40 -7.19 -10.65
C ASP A 106 -8.90 -8.66 -10.77
N SER A 107 -7.95 -9.61 -10.78
CA SER A 107 -8.24 -11.04 -10.72
C SER A 107 -8.77 -11.44 -9.34
N ALA A 108 -9.38 -12.63 -9.24
CA ALA A 108 -9.85 -13.17 -7.96
C ALA A 108 -8.75 -13.17 -6.88
N ILE A 109 -7.54 -13.61 -7.25
CA ILE A 109 -6.36 -13.62 -6.37
C ILE A 109 -5.98 -12.18 -5.97
N SER A 110 -5.89 -11.26 -6.93
CA SER A 110 -5.54 -9.86 -6.64
C SER A 110 -6.56 -9.20 -5.72
N VAL A 111 -7.86 -9.38 -5.96
CA VAL A 111 -8.93 -8.81 -5.13
C VAL A 111 -8.88 -9.41 -3.73
N TYR A 112 -8.77 -10.73 -3.62
CA TYR A 112 -8.70 -11.43 -2.34
C TYR A 112 -7.53 -10.92 -1.48
N TYR A 113 -6.30 -11.02 -1.98
CA TYR A 113 -5.13 -10.65 -1.20
C TYR A 113 -5.06 -9.16 -0.92
N SER A 114 -5.37 -8.30 -1.91
CA SER A 114 -5.31 -6.85 -1.70
C SER A 114 -6.27 -6.37 -0.62
N HIS A 115 -7.50 -6.89 -0.57
CA HIS A 115 -8.49 -6.43 0.41
C HIS A 115 -8.39 -7.11 1.77
N ARG A 116 -7.86 -8.33 1.84
CA ARG A 116 -7.52 -8.97 3.11
C ARG A 116 -6.35 -8.25 3.78
N ASN A 117 -5.31 -8.03 3.00
CA ASN A 117 -4.06 -7.49 3.49
C ASN A 117 -4.15 -5.98 3.79
N LEU A 118 -5.02 -5.23 3.08
CA LEU A 118 -5.34 -3.84 3.40
C LEU A 118 -5.76 -3.70 4.88
N GLU A 119 -6.67 -4.55 5.34
CA GLU A 119 -7.14 -4.54 6.74
C GLU A 119 -6.00 -4.81 7.71
N TRP A 120 -5.16 -5.80 7.38
CA TRP A 120 -4.05 -6.18 8.22
C TRP A 120 -3.01 -5.05 8.31
N VAL A 121 -2.64 -4.39 7.22
CA VAL A 121 -1.75 -3.22 7.29
C VAL A 121 -2.36 -2.11 8.15
N TYR A 122 -3.65 -1.81 7.93
CA TYR A 122 -4.35 -0.75 8.67
C TYR A 122 -4.36 -1.04 10.17
N ILE A 123 -4.77 -2.25 10.56
CA ILE A 123 -4.84 -2.68 11.96
C ILE A 123 -3.46 -2.80 12.59
N GLN A 124 -2.45 -3.31 11.88
CA GLN A 124 -1.11 -3.50 12.44
C GLN A 124 -0.37 -2.19 12.65
N ASN A 125 -0.43 -1.26 11.69
CA ASN A 125 0.51 -0.15 11.61
C ASN A 125 -0.10 1.22 11.94
N MET A 126 -1.39 1.45 11.69
CA MET A 126 -1.97 2.79 11.88
C MET A 126 -2.01 3.17 13.37
N PRO A 127 -1.40 4.26 13.84
CA PRO A 127 -1.48 4.68 15.25
C PRO A 127 -2.93 4.82 15.73
N ALA A 128 -3.23 4.47 16.99
CA ALA A 128 -4.60 4.39 17.50
C ALA A 128 -5.37 5.72 17.38
N GLY A 129 -4.71 6.85 17.67
CA GLY A 129 -5.31 8.18 17.49
C GLY A 129 -5.63 8.51 16.02
N LEU A 130 -4.92 7.92 15.05
CA LEU A 130 -5.26 8.07 13.64
C LEU A 130 -6.39 7.14 13.25
N ILE A 131 -6.44 5.89 13.75
CA ILE A 131 -7.58 5.00 13.51
C ILE A 131 -8.89 5.69 13.90
N LEU A 132 -8.95 6.34 15.06
CA LEU A 132 -10.13 7.10 15.49
C LEU A 132 -10.52 8.21 14.50
N LYS A 133 -9.53 8.91 13.94
CA LYS A 133 -9.75 9.96 12.93
C LYS A 133 -10.11 9.41 11.55
N THR A 134 -9.73 8.18 11.23
CA THR A 134 -9.81 7.64 9.87
C THR A 134 -10.75 6.45 9.70
N ILE A 135 -11.38 5.96 10.76
CA ILE A 135 -12.26 4.79 10.67
C ILE A 135 -13.46 5.04 9.75
N PHE A 136 -14.07 6.24 9.79
CA PHE A 136 -15.17 6.61 8.90
C PHE A 136 -14.76 6.61 7.41
N PRO A 137 -13.72 7.34 6.97
CA PRO A 137 -13.30 7.29 5.57
C PRO A 137 -12.81 5.90 5.14
N HIS A 138 -12.27 5.09 6.07
CA HIS A 138 -11.89 3.70 5.79
C HIS A 138 -13.12 2.81 5.51
N ILE A 139 -14.17 2.90 6.33
CA ILE A 139 -15.44 2.18 6.09
C ILE A 139 -16.07 2.62 4.76
N ILE A 140 -16.08 3.92 4.46
CA ILE A 140 -16.59 4.44 3.19
C ILE A 140 -15.79 3.86 2.01
N TYR A 141 -14.45 3.83 2.13
CA TYR A 141 -13.59 3.23 1.11
C TYR A 141 -13.94 1.76 0.86
N ASP A 142 -14.16 1.00 1.93
CA ASP A 142 -14.49 -0.42 1.82
C ASP A 142 -15.86 -0.69 1.20
N ILE A 143 -16.86 0.09 1.57
CA ILE A 143 -18.20 0.01 0.97
C ILE A 143 -18.10 0.33 -0.52
N ALA A 144 -17.41 1.41 -0.89
CA ALA A 144 -17.26 1.81 -2.27
C ALA A 144 -16.43 0.78 -3.08
N ALA A 145 -15.39 0.21 -2.48
CA ALA A 145 -14.61 -0.86 -3.07
C ALA A 145 -15.45 -2.13 -3.27
N PHE A 146 -16.29 -2.50 -2.30
CA PHE A 146 -17.20 -3.63 -2.43
C PHE A 146 -18.11 -3.48 -3.64
N PHE A 147 -18.82 -2.35 -3.78
CA PHE A 147 -19.70 -2.12 -4.92
C PHE A 147 -18.95 -2.11 -6.25
N PHE A 148 -17.75 -1.52 -6.29
CA PHE A 148 -16.90 -1.54 -7.48
C PHE A 148 -16.53 -2.97 -7.91
N PHE A 149 -16.09 -3.81 -6.98
CA PHE A 149 -15.70 -5.19 -7.30
C PHE A 149 -16.90 -6.11 -7.51
N ALA A 150 -18.04 -5.83 -6.85
CA ALA A 150 -19.29 -6.53 -7.11
C ALA A 150 -19.78 -6.28 -8.54
N ALA A 151 -19.72 -5.04 -9.03
CA ALA A 151 -20.04 -4.70 -10.42
C ALA A 151 -19.12 -5.39 -11.45
N ARG A 152 -17.95 -5.87 -11.02
CA ARG A 152 -16.99 -6.63 -11.86
C ARG A 152 -17.07 -8.15 -11.64
N GLY A 153 -18.10 -8.65 -10.94
CA GLY A 153 -18.28 -10.08 -10.67
C GLY A 153 -17.29 -10.67 -9.65
N ARG A 154 -16.64 -9.83 -8.83
CA ARG A 154 -15.64 -10.21 -7.81
C ARG A 154 -16.15 -10.09 -6.38
N ASN A 155 -17.48 -10.05 -6.18
CA ASN A 155 -18.09 -9.92 -4.86
C ASN A 155 -17.71 -11.07 -3.91
N LYS A 156 -17.70 -12.32 -4.39
CA LYS A 156 -17.34 -13.49 -3.58
C LYS A 156 -15.90 -13.41 -3.07
N ASP A 157 -14.97 -13.01 -3.94
CA ASP A 157 -13.54 -12.85 -3.61
C ASP A 157 -13.34 -11.76 -2.56
N PHE A 158 -14.03 -10.63 -2.71
CA PHE A 158 -13.99 -9.52 -1.76
C PHE A 158 -14.56 -9.90 -0.39
N ILE A 159 -15.74 -10.55 -0.35
CA ILE A 159 -16.36 -10.99 0.91
C ILE A 159 -15.44 -12.00 1.62
N LYS A 160 -14.89 -12.95 0.89
CA LYS A 160 -13.93 -13.92 1.42
C LYS A 160 -12.69 -13.22 2.00
N ALA A 161 -12.18 -12.19 1.31
CA ALA A 161 -11.06 -11.38 1.78
C ALA A 161 -11.34 -10.76 3.15
N LYS A 162 -12.51 -10.11 3.30
CA LYS A 162 -12.92 -9.46 4.55
C LYS A 162 -13.15 -10.48 5.66
N TRP A 163 -13.77 -11.62 5.35
CA TRP A 163 -13.97 -12.69 6.32
C TRP A 163 -12.66 -13.27 6.85
N ASP A 164 -11.70 -13.56 5.97
CA ASP A 164 -10.40 -14.07 6.39
C ASP A 164 -9.55 -12.99 7.08
N ALA A 165 -9.71 -11.71 6.72
CA ALA A 165 -9.11 -10.60 7.45
C ALA A 165 -9.60 -10.57 8.91
N LEU A 166 -10.91 -10.73 9.13
CA LEU A 166 -11.52 -10.80 10.46
C LEU A 166 -11.02 -12.02 11.25
N LYS A 167 -10.92 -13.20 10.63
CA LYS A 167 -10.31 -14.38 11.27
C LYS A 167 -8.87 -14.12 11.72
N GLY A 168 -8.10 -13.38 10.93
CA GLY A 168 -6.73 -12.99 11.21
C GLY A 168 -6.56 -11.86 12.24
N VAL A 169 -7.65 -11.22 12.69
CA VAL A 169 -7.58 -9.98 13.48
C VAL A 169 -6.78 -10.14 14.77
N LYS A 170 -6.90 -11.28 15.48
CA LYS A 170 -6.16 -11.53 16.71
C LYS A 170 -4.65 -11.55 16.46
N LYS A 171 -4.22 -12.14 15.33
CA LYS A 171 -2.81 -12.17 14.92
C LYS A 171 -2.31 -10.77 14.55
N ALA A 172 -3.11 -10.02 13.79
CA ALA A 172 -2.82 -8.63 13.46
C ALA A 172 -2.69 -7.74 14.72
N LEU A 173 -3.59 -7.88 15.70
CA LEU A 173 -3.52 -7.15 16.97
C LEU A 173 -2.30 -7.54 17.82
N LYS A 174 -1.88 -8.81 17.80
CA LYS A 174 -0.64 -9.24 18.45
C LYS A 174 0.58 -8.54 17.84
N LYS A 175 0.66 -8.47 16.52
CA LYS A 175 1.73 -7.76 15.79
C LYS A 175 1.70 -6.26 16.06
N ARG A 176 0.50 -5.67 16.04
CA ARG A 176 0.27 -4.26 16.39
C ARG A 176 0.90 -3.89 17.73
N LYS A 177 0.74 -4.72 18.77
CA LYS A 177 1.31 -4.44 20.09
C LYS A 177 2.81 -4.20 20.01
N GLN A 178 3.53 -5.04 19.28
CA GLN A 178 4.98 -4.89 19.10
C GLN A 178 5.33 -3.69 18.21
N ILE A 179 4.63 -3.53 17.08
CA ILE A 179 4.86 -2.43 16.13
C ILE A 179 4.66 -1.07 16.81
N GLN A 180 3.55 -0.88 17.51
CA GLN A 180 3.23 0.39 18.17
C GLN A 180 4.09 0.65 19.41
N LYS A 181 4.48 -0.39 20.16
CA LYS A 181 5.41 -0.26 21.29
C LYS A 181 6.75 0.30 20.85
N ASN A 182 7.24 -0.12 19.68
CA ASN A 182 8.55 0.29 19.18
C ASN A 182 8.49 1.53 18.27
N ARG A 183 7.33 2.18 18.14
CA ARG A 183 7.21 3.41 17.36
C ARG A 183 8.06 4.51 18.01
N THR A 184 8.92 5.15 17.22
CA THR A 184 9.81 6.23 17.68
C THR A 184 9.41 7.60 17.15
N VAL A 185 8.45 7.67 16.22
CA VAL A 185 7.96 8.91 15.62
C VAL A 185 6.64 9.35 16.21
N GLU A 186 6.41 10.66 16.16
CA GLU A 186 5.14 11.27 16.53
C GLU A 186 4.01 10.92 15.57
N ILE A 187 2.78 10.89 16.10
CA ILE A 187 1.58 10.60 15.30
C ILE A 187 1.40 11.62 14.17
N ASP A 188 1.77 12.88 14.40
CA ASP A 188 1.65 13.95 13.41
C ASP A 188 2.64 13.81 12.25
N TYR A 189 3.78 13.15 12.46
CA TYR A 189 4.68 12.78 11.36
C TYR A 189 3.97 11.81 10.41
N ILE A 190 3.40 10.72 10.96
CA ILE A 190 2.64 9.75 10.17
C ILE A 190 1.47 10.43 9.45
N TRP A 191 0.70 11.26 10.16
CA TRP A 191 -0.46 11.96 9.59
C TRP A 191 -0.14 12.84 8.36
N ARG A 192 1.02 13.51 8.37
CA ARG A 192 1.50 14.32 7.23
C ARG A 192 1.98 13.48 6.06
N LEU A 193 2.42 12.25 6.32
CA LEU A 193 2.85 11.31 5.31
C LEU A 193 1.66 10.60 4.62
N LEU A 194 0.49 10.56 5.26
CA LEU A 194 -0.71 9.94 4.70
C LEU A 194 -1.39 10.83 3.65
N GLU A 195 -1.62 10.26 2.47
CA GLU A 195 -2.29 10.92 1.37
C GLU A 195 -3.77 11.19 1.68
N ARG A 196 -4.26 12.35 1.23
CA ARG A 196 -5.68 12.75 1.37
C ARG A 196 -6.58 12.14 0.29
N GLU A 197 -6.02 11.33 -0.61
CA GLU A 197 -6.75 10.82 -1.76
C GLU A 197 -7.96 9.97 -1.34
N LEU A 198 -9.14 10.33 -1.87
CA LEU A 198 -10.42 9.66 -1.65
C LEU A 198 -10.68 8.60 -2.73
N PHE A 199 -11.55 7.64 -2.41
CA PHE A 199 -11.89 6.52 -3.30
C PHE A 199 -12.33 6.96 -4.70
N PHE A 200 -13.16 8.01 -4.83
CA PHE A 200 -13.63 8.49 -6.14
C PHE A 200 -12.52 9.06 -7.03
N THR A 201 -11.53 9.73 -6.44
CA THR A 201 -10.34 10.19 -7.16
C THR A 201 -9.52 9.02 -7.69
N ARG A 202 -9.49 7.90 -6.94
CA ARG A 202 -8.85 6.65 -7.37
C ARG A 202 -9.64 5.95 -8.48
N LEU A 203 -10.97 5.90 -8.37
CA LEU A 203 -11.86 5.28 -9.36
C LEU A 203 -11.75 5.96 -10.73
N THR A 204 -11.78 7.30 -10.75
CA THR A 204 -11.64 8.09 -11.99
C THR A 204 -10.30 7.88 -12.70
N ARG A 205 -9.21 7.64 -11.95
CA ARG A 205 -7.92 7.24 -12.55
C ARG A 205 -7.96 5.81 -13.08
N ARG A 206 -8.54 4.87 -12.32
CA ARG A 206 -8.70 3.47 -12.74
C ARG A 206 -9.48 3.34 -14.04
N LEU A 207 -10.57 4.10 -14.20
CA LEU A 207 -11.39 4.11 -15.41
C LEU A 207 -10.69 4.76 -16.62
N LYS A 208 -9.74 5.69 -16.41
CA LYS A 208 -8.96 6.32 -17.48
C LYS A 208 -7.77 5.48 -17.97
N THR A 209 -7.44 4.40 -17.27
CA THR A 209 -6.29 3.52 -17.56
C THR A 209 -6.70 2.13 -18.08
N THR A 210 -8.00 1.88 -18.21
CA THR A 210 -8.62 0.76 -18.95
C THR A 210 -9.19 1.30 -20.23
#